data_AF-A0A395ITR6-F1
#
_entry.id   AF-A0A395ITR6-F1
#
_cell.length_a   1.000
_cell.length_b   1.000
_cell.length_c   1.000
_cell.angle_alpha   90.00
_cell.angle_beta   90.00
_cell.angle_gamma   90.00
#
_symmetry.space_group_name_H-M   'P 1'
#
loop_
_entity.id
_entity.type
_entity.pdbx_description
1 polymer ?
#
loop_
_entity_poly.entity_id
_entity_poly.type
_entity_poly.pdbx_seq_one_letter_code
_entity_poly.pdbx_strand_id
1 'polypeptide(L)'
;MTEDDIRITEASNGVAQEEDEEDDYMNMIIAEPTKPREKETYTQRRQRIQRESEARSRTKSKAEIAAEEAAAREEALSKSMLAAPESANSKGLKMMAKMGFKPGVPLGAKDNVGARLEPVVVSIKEGKGGIGLEEEKKRKFREEVERDGKRVKAEEGIRKREEKERDRRMRYDLQQSLSRLPTYDDADEDKDDKRALGKDKIQHTIVEDLEEEDPELDAFNLLEPAERLRKLVEHLRDRSTIIASSANSSILTT
;
A
#
# COMPACT_ATOMS: atom_id res chain seq x y z
N MET A 1 -35.66 73.51 2.13
CA MET A 1 -36.02 74.66 3.00
C MET A 1 -37.36 74.28 3.60
N THR A 2 -37.55 74.05 4.89
CA THR A 2 -36.73 74.23 6.10
C THR A 2 -37.52 73.58 7.26
N GLU A 3 -36.80 73.07 8.26
CA GLU A 3 -37.12 73.05 9.71
C GLU A 3 -38.30 72.16 10.17
N ASP A 4 -38.09 71.10 10.95
CA ASP A 4 -37.57 70.96 12.33
C ASP A 4 -38.70 70.93 13.39
N ASP A 5 -38.54 69.95 14.29
CA ASP A 5 -39.13 69.78 15.62
C ASP A 5 -40.63 69.43 15.76
N ILE A 6 -40.90 68.27 16.40
CA ILE A 6 -41.45 68.20 17.76
C ILE A 6 -41.20 66.79 18.33
N ARG A 7 -40.50 66.78 19.45
CA ARG A 7 -40.31 65.66 20.38
C ARG A 7 -41.44 65.62 21.41
N ILE A 8 -41.67 64.42 21.94
CA ILE A 8 -42.28 64.05 23.25
C ILE A 8 -43.81 63.89 23.29
N THR A 9 -44.25 62.66 23.58
CA THR A 9 -44.81 62.30 24.90
C THR A 9 -44.85 60.78 25.09
N GLU A 10 -44.14 60.34 26.12
CA GLU A 10 -44.17 59.00 26.71
C GLU A 10 -45.36 58.86 27.68
N ALA A 11 -45.72 57.59 27.94
CA ALA A 11 -46.49 57.00 29.05
C ALA A 11 -47.76 56.29 28.57
N SER A 12 -48.09 55.05 28.94
CA SER A 12 -47.48 54.05 29.82
C SER A 12 -48.42 52.84 29.84
N ASN A 13 -47.94 51.61 29.68
CA ASN A 13 -48.23 50.46 30.56
C ASN A 13 -47.59 49.19 30.00
N GLY A 14 -46.78 48.54 30.82
CA GLY A 14 -46.02 47.35 30.45
C GLY A 14 -46.80 46.06 30.59
N VAL A 15 -46.26 45.02 29.94
CA VAL A 15 -46.18 43.65 30.43
C VAL A 15 -44.84 43.10 29.91
N ALA A 16 -44.06 42.53 30.83
CA ALA A 16 -42.82 41.84 30.55
C ALA A 16 -43.10 40.57 29.74
N GLN A 17 -42.32 40.33 28.69
CA GLN A 17 -42.31 39.06 27.98
C GLN A 17 -40.84 38.61 27.90
N GLU A 18 -40.48 37.76 28.86
CA GLU A 18 -39.36 36.83 28.81
C GLU A 18 -39.67 35.84 27.68
N GLU A 19 -39.09 36.02 26.49
CA GLU A 19 -39.31 35.12 25.36
C GLU A 19 -38.05 34.95 24.48
N ASP A 20 -36.86 35.21 25.02
CA ASP A 20 -35.57 34.94 24.36
C ASP A 20 -34.77 33.78 25.01
N GLU A 21 -35.37 33.04 25.96
CA GLU A 21 -34.75 31.83 26.57
C GLU A 21 -35.28 30.50 25.95
N GLU A 22 -36.18 30.56 24.96
CA GLU A 22 -36.84 29.37 24.38
C GLU A 22 -36.16 28.77 23.14
N ASP A 23 -35.16 29.44 22.54
CA ASP A 23 -34.51 28.96 21.29
C ASP A 23 -33.36 27.94 21.50
N ASP A 24 -32.88 27.75 22.73
CA ASP A 24 -31.94 26.67 23.08
C ASP A 24 -32.67 25.35 23.44
N TYR A 25 -34.01 25.32 23.36
CA TYR A 25 -34.88 24.21 23.76
C TYR A 25 -34.79 22.95 22.86
N MET A 26 -34.03 22.98 21.76
CA MET A 26 -33.91 21.82 20.86
C MET A 26 -32.47 21.45 20.48
N ASN A 27 -31.46 21.95 21.18
CA ASN A 27 -30.08 21.49 20.99
C ASN A 27 -29.46 20.77 22.20
N MET A 28 -30.28 20.12 23.03
CA MET A 28 -29.83 19.08 23.97
C MET A 28 -29.86 17.72 23.27
N ILE A 29 -28.89 17.48 22.37
CA ILE A 29 -28.68 16.14 21.80
C ILE A 29 -28.07 15.26 22.90
N ILE A 30 -28.85 14.28 23.38
CA ILE A 30 -28.46 13.33 24.41
C ILE A 30 -27.30 12.44 23.93
N ALA A 31 -26.27 12.43 24.76
CA ALA A 31 -25.05 11.65 24.76
C ALA A 31 -25.10 10.26 24.10
N GLU A 32 -24.21 10.07 23.14
CA GLU A 32 -23.77 8.75 22.65
C GLU A 32 -23.12 7.96 23.81
N PRO A 33 -23.39 6.64 23.96
CA PRO A 33 -22.99 5.88 25.14
C PRO A 33 -21.48 5.72 25.26
N THR A 34 -20.92 6.40 26.26
CA THR A 34 -20.04 5.90 27.34
C THR A 34 -19.24 4.60 27.09
N LYS A 35 -18.52 4.49 25.97
CA LYS A 35 -17.14 4.03 26.14
C LYS A 35 -16.39 5.25 26.65
N PRO A 36 -15.80 5.24 27.85
CA PRO A 36 -14.87 6.31 28.20
C PRO A 36 -13.86 6.32 27.05
N ARG A 37 -13.82 7.40 26.26
CA ARG A 37 -12.68 7.67 25.39
C ARG A 37 -11.50 7.47 26.31
N GLU A 38 -10.70 6.43 26.06
CA GLU A 38 -9.49 6.18 26.84
C GLU A 38 -8.84 7.54 26.93
N LYS A 39 -8.68 8.04 28.17
CA LYS A 39 -8.23 9.41 28.39
C LYS A 39 -6.85 9.45 27.77
N GLU A 40 -6.78 9.94 26.52
CA GLU A 40 -5.55 10.03 25.78
C GLU A 40 -4.57 10.71 26.71
N THR A 41 -3.43 10.08 26.88
CA THR A 41 -2.36 10.70 27.65
C THR A 41 -2.10 12.09 27.04
N TYR A 42 -1.69 13.03 27.87
CA TYR A 42 -1.46 14.41 27.41
C TYR A 42 -0.56 14.48 26.16
N THR A 43 0.39 13.55 26.07
CA THR A 43 1.27 13.37 24.91
C THR A 43 0.53 12.92 23.64
N GLN A 44 -0.38 11.95 23.73
CA GLN A 44 -1.21 11.50 22.60
C GLN A 44 -2.17 12.60 22.13
N ARG A 45 -2.84 13.30 23.06
CA ARG A 45 -3.72 14.42 22.73
C ARG A 45 -2.94 15.55 22.02
N ARG A 46 -1.74 15.86 22.51
CA ARG A 46 -0.88 16.90 21.90
C ARG A 46 -0.41 16.49 20.50
N GLN A 47 -0.03 15.23 20.29
CA GLN A 47 0.33 14.73 18.97
C GLN A 47 -0.85 14.75 17.98
N ARG A 48 -2.06 14.44 18.44
CA ARG A 48 -3.27 14.54 17.61
C ARG A 48 -3.55 15.98 17.19
N ILE A 49 -3.57 16.91 18.14
CA ILE A 49 -3.79 18.34 17.86
C ILE A 49 -2.68 18.87 16.95
N GLN A 50 -1.43 18.47 17.18
CA GLN A 50 -0.31 18.86 16.33
C GLN A 50 -0.48 18.33 14.91
N ARG A 51 -0.77 17.04 14.73
CA ARG A 51 -1.01 16.44 13.40
C ARG A 51 -2.21 17.06 12.69
N GLU A 52 -3.28 17.33 13.41
CA GLU A 52 -4.48 17.99 12.88
C GLU A 52 -4.19 19.45 12.52
N SER A 53 -3.43 20.17 13.34
CA SER A 53 -3.00 21.54 13.05
C SER A 53 -2.04 21.59 11.87
N GLU A 54 -1.14 20.61 11.72
CA GLU A 54 -0.24 20.48 10.58
C GLU A 54 -1.01 20.10 9.31
N ALA A 55 -2.01 19.22 9.40
CA ALA A 55 -2.86 18.88 8.26
C ALA A 55 -3.73 20.06 7.82
N ARG A 56 -4.26 20.84 8.78
CA ARG A 56 -5.07 22.04 8.50
C ARG A 56 -4.24 23.24 8.04
N SER A 57 -3.00 23.37 8.51
CA SER A 57 -2.10 24.50 8.16
C SER A 57 -1.21 24.21 6.95
N ARG A 58 -1.12 22.96 6.49
CA ARG A 58 -0.46 22.64 5.22
C ARG A 58 -1.28 23.19 4.06
N THR A 59 -0.80 24.29 3.48
CA THR A 59 -1.18 24.71 2.14
C THR A 59 -0.60 23.72 1.14
N LYS A 60 -1.43 23.23 0.21
CA LYS A 60 -0.97 22.37 -0.89
C LYS A 60 0.23 23.02 -1.58
N SER A 61 1.29 22.25 -1.81
CA SER A 61 2.46 22.78 -2.51
C SER A 61 2.11 23.13 -3.96
N LYS A 62 2.87 24.01 -4.60
CA LYS A 62 2.65 24.37 -6.03
C LYS A 62 2.66 23.14 -6.94
N ALA A 63 3.46 22.13 -6.60
CA ALA A 63 3.51 20.86 -7.32
C ALA A 63 2.24 20.02 -7.12
N GLU A 64 1.69 20.00 -5.91
CA GLU A 64 0.43 19.30 -5.62
C GLU A 64 -0.77 19.95 -6.31
N ILE A 65 -0.84 21.28 -6.32
CA ILE A 65 -1.90 22.01 -7.03
C ILE A 65 -1.84 21.72 -8.53
N ALA A 66 -0.65 21.74 -9.12
CA ALA A 66 -0.47 21.42 -10.53
C ALA A 66 -0.81 19.94 -10.85
N ALA A 67 -0.47 19.02 -9.94
CA ALA A 67 -0.83 17.61 -10.09
C ALA A 67 -2.35 17.38 -9.97
N GLU A 68 -3.01 18.08 -9.06
CA GLU A 68 -4.47 18.02 -8.90
C GLU A 68 -5.21 18.69 -10.07
N GLU A 69 -4.70 19.80 -10.60
CA GLU A 69 -5.24 20.43 -11.82
C GLU A 69 -5.05 19.53 -13.05
N ALA A 70 -3.88 18.89 -13.18
CA ALA A 70 -3.63 17.93 -14.24
C ALA A 70 -4.55 16.70 -14.12
N ALA A 71 -4.72 16.16 -12.92
CA ALA A 71 -5.64 15.06 -12.65
C ALA A 71 -7.08 15.45 -12.96
N ALA A 72 -7.55 16.62 -12.52
CA ALA A 72 -8.88 17.12 -12.84
C ALA A 72 -9.08 17.33 -14.35
N ARG A 73 -8.03 17.77 -15.07
CA ARG A 73 -8.04 17.89 -16.54
C ARG A 73 -8.12 16.54 -17.22
N GLU A 74 -7.37 15.54 -16.76
CA GLU A 74 -7.40 14.18 -17.28
C GLU A 74 -8.73 13.49 -16.98
N GLU A 75 -9.30 13.70 -15.79
CA GLU A 75 -10.64 13.24 -15.40
C GLU A 75 -11.72 13.90 -16.25
N ALA A 76 -11.61 15.20 -16.53
CA ALA A 76 -12.55 15.90 -17.40
C ALA A 76 -12.43 15.45 -18.87
N LEU A 77 -11.22 15.15 -19.34
CA LEU A 77 -10.98 14.61 -20.69
C LEU A 77 -11.46 13.16 -20.82
N SER A 78 -11.30 12.36 -19.77
CA SER A 78 -11.75 10.96 -19.76
C SER A 78 -13.25 10.82 -19.51
N LYS A 79 -13.87 11.76 -18.80
CA LYS A 79 -15.32 11.79 -18.60
C LYS A 79 -16.02 12.23 -19.89
N SER A 80 -16.49 11.25 -20.66
CA SER A 80 -17.30 11.48 -21.85
C SER A 80 -18.53 12.34 -21.52
N MET A 81 -18.55 13.56 -22.05
CA MET A 81 -19.65 14.51 -21.90
C MET A 81 -20.98 13.98 -22.45
N LEU A 82 -20.98 12.88 -23.21
CA LEU A 82 -22.17 12.23 -23.75
C LEU A 82 -22.85 11.26 -22.76
N ALA A 83 -22.15 10.86 -21.69
CA ALA A 83 -22.65 9.89 -20.70
C ALA A 83 -23.23 10.56 -19.45
N ALA A 84 -22.96 11.85 -19.24
CA ALA A 84 -23.49 12.59 -18.09
C ALA A 84 -25.00 12.88 -18.25
N PRO A 85 -25.83 12.78 -17.19
CA PRO A 85 -27.27 13.06 -17.26
C PRO A 85 -27.59 14.52 -17.64
N GLU A 86 -26.67 15.45 -17.36
CA GLU A 86 -26.78 16.85 -17.75
C GLU A 86 -26.67 17.07 -19.27
N SER A 87 -26.05 16.12 -19.99
CA SER A 87 -25.85 16.19 -21.44
C SER A 87 -27.15 16.08 -22.24
N ALA A 88 -28.17 15.41 -21.67
CA ALA A 88 -29.51 15.30 -22.25
C ALA A 88 -30.20 16.67 -22.42
N ASN A 89 -29.86 17.62 -21.54
CA ASN A 89 -30.38 18.98 -21.57
C ASN A 89 -29.49 19.96 -22.37
N SER A 90 -28.35 19.51 -22.88
CA SER A 90 -27.46 20.35 -23.68
C SER A 90 -28.10 20.68 -25.03
N LYS A 91 -28.18 21.97 -25.34
CA LYS A 91 -28.66 22.50 -26.64
C LYS A 91 -27.94 21.83 -27.82
N GLY A 92 -26.65 21.55 -27.65
CA GLY A 92 -25.81 20.88 -28.65
C GLY A 92 -26.29 19.46 -28.94
N LEU A 93 -26.53 18.66 -27.90
CA LEU A 93 -27.04 17.29 -28.08
C LEU A 93 -28.45 17.27 -28.70
N LYS A 94 -29.31 18.21 -28.29
CA LYS A 94 -30.66 18.36 -28.86
C LYS A 94 -30.63 18.76 -30.35
N MET A 95 -29.70 19.63 -30.74
CA MET A 95 -29.48 19.97 -32.15
C MET A 95 -28.91 18.79 -32.95
N MET A 96 -27.92 18.08 -32.41
CA MET A 96 -27.33 16.89 -33.05
C MET A 96 -28.37 15.79 -33.25
N ALA A 97 -29.17 15.50 -32.24
CA ALA A 97 -30.26 14.53 -32.33
C ALA A 97 -31.28 14.93 -33.43
N LYS A 98 -31.60 16.23 -33.54
CA LYS A 98 -32.49 16.75 -34.60
C LYS A 98 -31.87 16.63 -36.00
N MET A 99 -30.54 16.66 -36.10
CA MET A 99 -29.79 16.42 -37.34
C MET A 99 -29.56 14.92 -37.63
N GLY A 100 -30.15 14.02 -36.83
CA GLY A 100 -30.08 12.58 -37.05
C GLY A 100 -28.92 11.86 -36.33
N PHE A 101 -28.22 12.53 -35.42
CA PHE A 101 -27.23 11.88 -34.56
C PHE A 101 -27.93 10.91 -33.60
N LYS A 102 -27.44 9.67 -33.55
CA LYS A 102 -27.86 8.65 -32.59
C LYS A 102 -26.69 8.32 -31.68
N PRO A 103 -26.87 8.28 -30.35
CA PRO A 103 -25.78 7.92 -29.45
C PRO A 103 -25.25 6.52 -29.80
N GLY A 104 -23.92 6.39 -29.91
CA GLY A 104 -23.25 5.13 -30.26
C GLY A 104 -23.06 4.88 -31.76
N VAL A 105 -23.49 5.77 -32.65
CA VAL A 105 -23.19 5.69 -34.09
C VAL A 105 -22.22 6.81 -34.47
N PRO A 106 -21.11 6.52 -35.18
CA PRO A 106 -20.21 7.57 -35.62
C PRO A 106 -20.91 8.48 -36.64
N LEU A 107 -20.54 9.76 -36.64
CA LEU A 107 -21.08 10.74 -37.60
C LEU A 107 -20.58 10.42 -39.02
N GLY A 108 -21.48 10.45 -40.01
CA GLY A 108 -21.14 10.26 -41.42
C GLY A 108 -21.89 9.11 -42.10
N ALA A 109 -21.44 8.73 -43.30
CA ALA A 109 -21.99 7.60 -44.04
C ALA A 109 -21.67 6.27 -43.32
N LYS A 110 -22.62 5.32 -43.39
CA LYS A 110 -22.53 4.04 -42.67
C LYS A 110 -21.33 3.17 -43.09
N ASP A 111 -20.84 3.35 -44.31
CA ASP A 111 -19.76 2.54 -44.88
C ASP A 111 -18.36 3.14 -44.63
N ASN A 112 -18.27 4.25 -43.89
CA ASN A 112 -17.00 4.89 -43.61
C ASN A 112 -16.29 4.18 -42.45
N VAL A 113 -15.41 3.24 -42.81
CA VAL A 113 -14.55 2.48 -41.88
C VAL A 113 -13.63 3.38 -41.04
N GLY A 114 -13.42 4.63 -41.47
CA GLY A 114 -12.62 5.63 -40.76
C GLY A 114 -13.39 6.50 -39.76
N ALA A 115 -14.71 6.33 -39.62
CA ALA A 115 -15.52 7.18 -38.76
C ALA A 115 -15.31 6.81 -37.28
N ARG A 116 -14.74 7.73 -36.50
CA ARG A 116 -14.41 7.52 -35.09
C ARG A 116 -15.57 7.93 -34.19
N LEU A 117 -15.76 7.16 -33.13
CA LEU A 117 -16.69 7.45 -32.03
C LEU A 117 -16.05 8.36 -30.97
N GLU A 118 -14.72 8.35 -30.90
CA GLU A 118 -13.95 9.09 -29.90
C GLU A 118 -13.30 10.33 -30.51
N PRO A 119 -13.23 11.44 -29.75
CA PRO A 119 -12.55 12.64 -30.18
C PRO A 119 -11.05 12.37 -30.41
N VAL A 120 -10.47 13.04 -31.40
CA VAL A 120 -9.03 12.92 -31.68
C VAL A 120 -8.24 13.51 -30.53
N VAL A 121 -7.31 12.73 -29.97
CA VAL A 121 -6.38 13.20 -28.95
C VAL A 121 -5.42 14.21 -29.57
N VAL A 122 -5.36 15.42 -29.00
CA VAL A 122 -4.44 16.47 -29.43
C VAL A 122 -3.23 16.47 -28.50
N SER A 123 -2.04 16.25 -29.07
CA SER A 123 -0.78 16.44 -28.36
C SER A 123 -0.44 17.93 -28.31
N ILE A 124 -0.62 18.58 -27.16
CA ILE A 124 -0.17 19.96 -26.97
C ILE A 124 1.33 19.92 -26.72
N LYS A 125 2.08 20.54 -27.62
CA LYS A 125 3.54 20.63 -27.52
C LYS A 125 3.92 21.71 -26.52
N GLU A 126 4.50 21.31 -25.40
CA GLU A 126 4.79 22.18 -24.26
C GLU A 126 6.05 23.06 -24.46
N GLY A 127 6.81 22.84 -25.53
CA GLY A 127 8.05 23.54 -25.81
C GLY A 127 8.18 24.11 -27.23
N LYS A 128 9.04 25.13 -27.38
CA LYS A 128 9.43 25.70 -28.68
C LYS A 128 10.45 24.85 -29.47
N GLY A 129 10.77 23.64 -29.02
CA GLY A 129 11.70 22.75 -29.73
C GLY A 129 11.18 22.37 -31.12
N GLY A 130 12.02 21.89 -32.03
CA GLY A 130 11.58 21.32 -33.32
C GLY A 130 10.70 20.08 -33.13
N ILE A 131 9.76 19.82 -34.05
CA ILE A 131 9.02 18.55 -34.09
C ILE A 131 10.05 17.45 -34.41
N GLY A 132 10.23 16.47 -33.51
CA GLY A 132 11.24 15.41 -33.64
C GLY A 132 12.39 15.44 -32.62
N LEU A 133 12.64 16.57 -31.93
CA LEU A 133 13.66 16.62 -30.87
C LEU A 133 13.27 15.84 -29.61
N GLU A 134 11.97 15.69 -29.35
CA GLU A 134 11.45 14.92 -28.22
C GLU A 134 11.74 13.43 -28.38
N GLU A 135 11.71 12.91 -29.60
CA GLU A 135 12.01 11.50 -29.88
C GLU A 135 13.50 11.21 -29.73
N GLU A 136 14.37 12.11 -30.19
CA GLU A 136 15.81 11.98 -29.98
C GLU A 136 16.20 12.11 -28.51
N LYS A 137 15.56 13.02 -27.77
CA LYS A 137 15.73 13.14 -26.32
C LYS A 137 15.21 11.91 -25.59
N LYS A 138 14.07 11.35 -26.00
CA LYS A 138 13.51 10.12 -25.42
C LYS A 138 14.42 8.90 -25.68
N ARG A 139 15.04 8.84 -26.85
CA ARG A 139 16.05 7.81 -27.18
C ARG A 139 17.31 7.97 -26.33
N LYS A 140 17.84 9.19 -26.19
CA LYS A 140 19.01 9.47 -25.33
C LYS A 140 18.72 9.21 -23.85
N PHE A 141 17.56 9.62 -23.37
CA PHE A 141 17.13 9.37 -21.99
C PHE A 141 16.99 7.87 -21.69
N ARG A 142 16.43 7.09 -22.62
CA ARG A 142 16.36 5.63 -22.48
C ARG A 142 17.76 5.01 -22.40
N GLU A 143 18.68 5.46 -23.25
CA GLU A 143 20.07 4.99 -23.26
C GLU A 143 20.83 5.34 -21.97
N GLU A 144 20.60 6.53 -21.40
CA GLU A 144 21.19 6.95 -20.13
C GLU A 144 20.64 6.14 -18.94
N VAL A 145 19.31 5.92 -18.89
CA VAL A 145 18.69 5.06 -17.87
C VAL A 145 19.19 3.61 -17.97
N GLU A 146 19.42 3.09 -19.17
CA GLU A 146 20.02 1.76 -19.35
C GLU A 146 21.49 1.70 -18.89
N ARG A 147 22.27 2.77 -19.11
CA ARG A 147 23.66 2.86 -18.64
C ARG A 147 23.73 2.96 -17.12
N ASP A 148 22.87 3.76 -16.51
CA ASP A 148 22.81 3.90 -15.06
C ASP A 148 22.23 2.64 -14.41
N GLY A 149 21.26 1.98 -15.04
CA GLY A 149 20.79 0.65 -14.61
C GLY A 149 21.90 -0.42 -14.66
N LYS A 150 22.79 -0.39 -15.65
CA LYS A 150 23.97 -1.27 -15.71
C LYS A 150 25.00 -0.94 -14.62
N ARG A 151 25.22 0.34 -14.31
CA ARG A 151 26.12 0.79 -13.24
C ARG A 151 25.60 0.37 -11.86
N VAL A 152 24.32 0.58 -11.59
CA VAL A 152 23.68 0.19 -10.32
C VAL A 152 23.72 -1.33 -10.14
N LYS A 153 23.43 -2.13 -11.18
CA LYS A 153 23.56 -3.60 -11.12
C LYS A 153 25.01 -4.06 -10.89
N ALA A 154 25.98 -3.38 -11.51
CA ALA A 154 27.40 -3.68 -11.27
C ALA A 154 27.81 -3.34 -9.83
N GLU A 155 27.36 -2.21 -9.31
CA GLU A 155 27.61 -1.78 -7.93
C GLU A 155 26.92 -2.69 -6.91
N GLU A 156 25.68 -3.09 -7.15
CA GLU A 156 24.95 -4.08 -6.34
C GLU A 156 25.66 -5.44 -6.32
N GLY A 157 26.19 -5.88 -7.47
CA GLY A 157 27.00 -7.10 -7.56
C GLY A 157 28.30 -7.04 -6.76
N ILE A 158 28.95 -5.88 -6.69
CA ILE A 158 30.16 -5.65 -5.86
C ILE A 158 29.78 -5.65 -4.38
N ARG A 159 28.72 -4.91 -4.00
CA ARG A 159 28.21 -4.87 -2.62
C ARG A 159 27.82 -6.26 -2.11
N LYS A 160 27.13 -7.07 -2.93
CA LYS A 160 26.73 -8.43 -2.56
C LYS A 160 27.92 -9.37 -2.36
N ARG A 161 29.01 -9.19 -3.13
CA ARG A 161 30.26 -9.94 -2.92
C ARG A 161 30.95 -9.53 -1.62
N GLU A 162 31.01 -8.23 -1.33
CA GLU A 162 31.58 -7.73 -0.08
C GLU A 162 30.78 -8.18 1.14
N GLU A 163 29.45 -8.14 1.08
CA GLU A 163 28.58 -8.63 2.15
C GLU A 163 28.79 -10.12 2.40
N LYS A 164 28.89 -10.94 1.34
CA LYS A 164 29.18 -12.37 1.48
C LYS A 164 30.55 -12.63 2.09
N GLU A 165 31.56 -11.82 1.76
CA GLU A 165 32.89 -11.93 2.38
C GLU A 165 32.88 -11.51 3.85
N ARG A 166 32.20 -10.41 4.19
CA ARG A 166 32.04 -9.95 5.58
C ARG A 166 31.26 -10.96 6.41
N ASP A 167 30.18 -11.54 5.87
CA ASP A 167 29.39 -12.54 6.58
C ASP A 167 30.22 -13.81 6.85
N ARG A 168 31.01 -14.28 5.87
CA ARG A 168 31.96 -15.38 6.07
C ARG A 168 32.99 -15.08 7.17
N ARG A 169 33.55 -13.87 7.17
CA ARG A 169 34.50 -13.44 8.21
C ARG A 169 33.84 -13.37 9.59
N MET A 170 32.63 -12.81 9.70
CA MET A 170 31.88 -12.74 10.96
C MET A 170 31.52 -14.14 11.47
N ARG A 171 31.09 -15.06 10.60
CA ARG A 171 30.80 -16.45 10.97
C ARG A 171 32.06 -17.18 11.47
N TYR A 172 33.19 -17.02 10.78
CA TYR A 172 34.46 -17.62 11.19
C TYR A 172 34.96 -17.07 12.53
N ASP A 173 34.88 -15.75 12.74
CA ASP A 173 35.25 -15.12 14.01
C ASP A 173 34.34 -15.57 15.16
N LEU A 174 33.04 -15.66 14.92
CA LEU A 174 32.08 -16.23 15.86
C LEU A 174 32.43 -17.69 16.21
N GLN A 175 32.71 -18.53 15.22
CA GLN A 175 33.11 -19.93 15.43
C GLN A 175 34.40 -20.04 16.25
N GLN A 176 35.39 -19.20 15.94
CA GLN A 176 36.65 -19.17 16.67
C GLN A 176 36.47 -18.66 18.11
N SER A 177 35.54 -17.74 18.34
CA SER A 177 35.20 -17.23 19.67
C SER A 177 34.44 -18.26 20.50
N LEU A 178 33.51 -19.02 19.89
CA LEU A 178 32.75 -20.08 20.56
C LEU A 178 33.64 -21.24 21.03
N SER A 179 34.65 -21.61 20.22
CA SER A 179 35.62 -22.65 20.58
C SER A 179 36.66 -22.21 21.62
N ARG A 180 36.82 -20.90 21.85
CA ARG A 180 37.71 -20.31 22.86
C ARG A 180 37.00 -19.92 24.15
N LEU A 181 35.67 -20.09 24.21
CA LEU A 181 34.92 -19.81 25.41
C LEU A 181 35.40 -20.76 26.53
N PRO A 182 35.71 -20.25 27.74
CA PRO A 182 36.02 -21.11 28.87
C PRO A 182 34.82 -22.04 29.14
N THR A 183 34.93 -23.29 28.70
CA THR A 183 33.92 -24.30 29.02
C THR A 183 34.15 -24.73 30.46
N TYR A 184 33.14 -24.51 31.32
CA TYR A 184 33.12 -25.12 32.65
C TYR A 184 32.87 -26.63 32.47
N ASP A 185 33.97 -27.38 32.48
CA ASP A 185 33.98 -28.84 32.40
C ASP A 185 34.17 -29.36 33.82
N ASP A 186 33.07 -29.74 34.45
CA ASP A 186 33.06 -30.29 35.79
C ASP A 186 33.22 -31.81 35.70
N ALA A 187 34.25 -32.32 36.38
CA ALA A 187 34.59 -33.73 36.37
C ALA A 187 33.56 -34.60 37.12
N ASP A 188 32.75 -33.97 37.97
CA ASP A 188 31.73 -34.63 38.79
C ASP A 188 30.32 -34.60 38.14
N GLU A 189 30.15 -34.04 36.93
CA GLU A 189 28.86 -34.02 36.22
C GLU A 189 28.43 -35.43 35.75
N ASP A 190 27.29 -35.91 36.27
CA ASP A 190 26.67 -37.17 35.88
C ASP A 190 25.94 -37.06 34.52
N LYS A 191 25.57 -38.22 33.95
CA LYS A 191 24.85 -38.29 32.66
C LYS A 191 23.52 -37.54 32.68
N ASP A 192 22.83 -37.56 33.81
CA ASP A 192 21.55 -36.86 33.97
C ASP A 192 21.74 -35.33 34.04
N ASP A 193 22.83 -34.86 34.67
CA ASP A 193 23.18 -33.44 34.71
C ASP A 193 23.53 -32.90 33.32
N LYS A 194 24.30 -33.68 32.54
CA LYS A 194 24.66 -33.34 31.15
C LYS A 194 23.43 -33.27 30.24
N ARG A 195 22.45 -34.15 30.47
CA ARG A 195 21.16 -34.14 29.78
C ARG A 195 20.30 -32.94 30.16
N ALA A 196 20.26 -32.59 31.45
CA ALA A 196 19.50 -31.44 31.95
C ALA A 196 20.10 -30.10 31.50
N LEU A 197 21.43 -29.99 31.44
CA LEU A 197 22.16 -28.80 30.99
C LEU A 197 22.30 -28.70 29.46
N GLY A 198 21.84 -29.71 28.70
CA GLY A 198 21.99 -29.75 27.25
C GLY A 198 23.45 -29.85 26.78
N LYS A 199 24.36 -30.32 27.64
CA LYS A 199 25.77 -30.56 27.35
C LYS A 199 26.03 -31.95 26.72
N ASP A 200 25.03 -32.83 26.73
CA ASP A 200 25.07 -34.05 25.93
C ASP A 200 25.39 -33.67 24.49
N LYS A 201 26.46 -34.26 23.95
CA LYS A 201 27.06 -33.92 22.65
C LYS A 201 26.00 -33.95 21.54
N ILE A 202 25.27 -32.86 21.36
CA ILE A 202 24.65 -32.53 20.10
C ILE A 202 25.85 -32.33 19.20
N GLN A 203 26.07 -33.26 18.29
CA GLN A 203 26.98 -33.03 17.17
C GLN A 203 26.42 -31.81 16.45
N HIS A 204 26.91 -30.63 16.81
CA HIS A 204 26.83 -29.46 15.98
C HIS A 204 27.79 -29.71 14.81
N THR A 205 27.42 -30.65 13.93
CA THR A 205 27.92 -30.63 12.56
C THR A 205 27.49 -29.27 12.05
N ILE A 206 28.46 -28.38 11.89
CA ILE A 206 28.24 -27.12 11.22
C ILE A 206 27.66 -27.51 9.88
N VAL A 207 26.46 -27.00 9.65
CA VAL A 207 25.68 -27.19 8.44
C VAL A 207 26.41 -26.46 7.32
N GLU A 208 27.53 -27.00 6.86
CA GLU A 208 28.29 -26.47 5.72
C GLU A 208 27.60 -26.86 4.40
N ASP A 209 26.68 -27.83 4.42
CA ASP A 209 26.10 -28.44 3.21
C ASP A 209 24.58 -28.23 3.01
N LEU A 210 23.83 -27.55 3.89
CA LEU A 210 22.39 -27.25 3.62
C LEU A 210 22.14 -25.92 2.89
N GLU A 211 23.19 -25.23 2.43
CA GLU A 211 23.05 -24.14 1.44
C GLU A 211 23.02 -24.66 -0.01
N GLU A 212 23.19 -25.97 -0.24
CA GLU A 212 22.80 -26.56 -1.54
C GLU A 212 21.28 -26.43 -1.66
N GLU A 213 20.83 -25.50 -2.51
CA GLU A 213 19.43 -25.32 -2.89
C GLU A 213 18.89 -26.70 -3.31
N ASP A 214 18.15 -27.37 -2.41
CA ASP A 214 17.49 -28.63 -2.71
C ASP A 214 16.42 -28.36 -3.77
N PRO A 215 16.67 -28.71 -5.04
CA PRO A 215 15.77 -28.35 -6.13
C PRO A 215 14.42 -29.09 -5.99
N GLU A 216 14.40 -30.22 -5.27
CA GLU A 216 13.18 -30.96 -5.00
C GLU A 216 12.32 -30.23 -3.97
N LEU A 217 12.93 -29.62 -2.96
CA LEU A 217 12.25 -28.83 -1.95
C LEU A 217 11.67 -27.53 -2.53
N ASP A 218 12.40 -26.88 -3.44
CA ASP A 218 11.91 -25.70 -4.15
C ASP A 218 10.75 -26.04 -5.08
N ALA A 219 10.88 -27.13 -5.84
CA ALA A 219 9.78 -27.64 -6.67
C ALA A 219 8.55 -27.99 -5.82
N PHE A 220 8.75 -28.53 -4.61
CA PHE A 220 7.65 -28.78 -3.68
C PHE A 220 7.02 -27.49 -3.15
N ASN A 221 7.83 -26.48 -2.81
CA ASN A 221 7.35 -25.20 -2.30
C ASN A 221 6.63 -24.36 -3.36
N LEU A 222 6.95 -24.54 -4.65
CA LEU A 222 6.25 -23.92 -5.77
C LEU A 222 4.82 -24.45 -6.00
N LEU A 223 4.50 -25.65 -5.51
CA LEU A 223 3.17 -26.25 -5.69
C LEU A 223 2.10 -25.48 -4.89
N GLU A 224 0.86 -25.57 -5.34
CA GLU A 224 -0.27 -24.99 -4.60
C GLU A 224 -0.35 -25.59 -3.18
N PRO A 225 -0.72 -24.81 -2.14
CA PRO A 225 -0.81 -25.32 -0.76
C PRO A 225 -1.63 -26.61 -0.61
N ALA A 226 -2.67 -26.79 -1.43
CA ALA A 226 -3.49 -28.00 -1.44
C ALA A 226 -2.70 -29.25 -1.91
N GLU A 227 -1.85 -29.11 -2.92
CA GLU A 227 -1.03 -30.21 -3.46
C GLU A 227 0.13 -30.56 -2.52
N ARG A 228 0.72 -29.54 -1.88
CA ARG A 228 1.74 -29.72 -0.84
C ARG A 228 1.19 -30.56 0.31
N LEU A 229 -0.01 -30.23 0.79
CA LEU A 229 -0.67 -30.99 1.84
C LEU A 229 -0.96 -32.44 1.41
N ARG A 230 -1.44 -32.66 0.18
CA ARG A 230 -1.72 -34.02 -0.33
C ARG A 230 -0.46 -34.88 -0.36
N LYS A 231 0.63 -34.38 -0.95
CA LYS A 231 1.93 -35.09 -1.01
C LYS A 231 2.50 -35.37 0.39
N LEU A 232 2.35 -34.43 1.32
CA LEU A 232 2.79 -34.61 2.71
C LEU A 232 1.96 -35.69 3.42
N VAL A 233 0.63 -35.67 3.25
CA VAL A 233 -0.27 -36.69 3.82
C VAL A 233 0.01 -38.07 3.22
N GLU A 234 0.30 -38.17 1.93
CA GLU A 234 0.71 -39.41 1.27
C GLU A 234 2.04 -39.92 1.86
N HIS A 235 3.06 -39.06 1.96
CA HIS A 235 4.33 -39.40 2.59
C HIS A 235 4.17 -39.88 4.04
N LEU A 236 3.32 -39.21 4.84
CA LEU A 236 3.01 -39.63 6.20
C LEU A 236 2.26 -40.96 6.24
N ARG A 237 1.34 -41.20 5.30
CA ARG A 237 0.63 -42.48 5.18
C ARG A 237 1.60 -43.59 4.86
N ASP A 238 2.45 -43.43 3.85
CA ASP A 238 3.45 -44.41 3.46
C ASP A 238 4.44 -44.68 4.59
N ARG A 239 4.90 -43.64 5.30
CA ARG A 239 5.78 -43.82 6.45
C ARG A 239 5.08 -44.52 7.61
N SER A 240 3.80 -44.20 7.86
CA SER A 240 3.00 -44.82 8.92
C SER A 240 2.64 -46.28 8.60
N THR A 241 2.39 -46.62 7.34
CA THR A 241 2.14 -48.00 6.90
C THR A 241 3.43 -48.81 6.97
N ILE A 242 4.58 -48.22 6.62
CA ILE A 242 5.90 -48.85 6.81
C ILE A 242 6.15 -49.16 8.28
N ILE A 243 5.91 -48.22 9.20
CA ILE A 243 6.09 -48.45 10.65
C ILE A 243 5.11 -49.50 11.18
N ALA A 244 3.85 -49.49 10.73
CA ALA A 244 2.86 -50.50 11.12
C ALA A 244 3.21 -51.90 10.57
N SER A 245 3.76 -51.98 9.37
CA SER A 245 4.20 -53.26 8.77
C SER A 245 5.47 -53.81 9.43
N SER A 246 6.44 -52.97 9.81
CA SER A 246 7.65 -53.40 10.50
C SER A 246 7.38 -53.82 11.95
N ALA A 247 6.42 -53.19 12.62
CA ALA A 247 5.94 -53.62 13.93
C ALA A 247 5.26 -55.00 13.85
N ASN A 248 4.48 -55.27 12.79
CA ASN A 248 3.82 -56.57 12.63
C ASN A 248 4.78 -57.70 12.22
N SER A 249 5.86 -57.42 11.48
CA SER A 249 6.85 -58.45 11.11
C SER A 249 7.78 -58.82 12.27
N SER A 250 8.11 -57.87 13.14
CA SER A 250 8.94 -58.12 14.34
C SER A 250 8.21 -58.89 15.43
N ILE A 251 6.87 -58.79 15.51
CA ILE A 251 6.04 -59.59 16.42
C ILE A 251 5.90 -61.06 15.95
N LEU A 252 6.12 -61.35 14.66
CA LEU A 252 5.99 -62.69 14.09
C LEU A 252 7.30 -63.52 14.10
N THR A 253 8.42 -62.96 14.56
CA THR A 253 9.75 -63.61 14.51
C THR A 253 10.34 -63.94 15.90
N THR A 254 9.52 -63.92 16.95
CA THR A 254 9.87 -64.40 18.31
C THR A 254 8.86 -65.43 18.77
#